data_AF-A0A662DCV2-F1
#
_entry.id   AF-A0A662DCV2-F1
#
_cell.length_a   1.000
_cell.length_b   1.000
_cell.length_c   1.000
_cell.angle_alpha   90.00
_cell.angle_beta   90.00
_cell.angle_gamma   90.00
#
_symmetry.space_group_name_H-M   'P 1'
#
loop_
_entity.id
_entity.type
_entity.pdbx_description
1 polymer ?
#
loop_
_entity_poly.entity_id
_entity_poly.type
_entity_poly.pdbx_seq_one_letter_code
_entity_poly.pdbx_strand_id
1 'polypeptide(L)'
;MRQMKFFFIAGLVLVVFVWCFSPGLSGKEIPVEKKLISLDFEDIELKDAIRLISVKTGINVIIDPEVKGKVSARFKRPIPVLKALSFILSPHGFDYIIEDNVIRVIRKPVELKEKTFFLTYALAEEVVPSVKDYLSKNGKVKLDPSSNSILVVDLEEN
;
A
#
# COMPACT_ATOMS: atom_id res chain seq x y z
N MET A 1 -26.89 46.48 60.81
CA MET A 1 -25.87 47.12 61.65
C MET A 1 -25.05 46.04 62.34
N ARG A 2 -23.73 46.26 62.49
CA ARG A 2 -22.67 45.40 63.09
C ARG A 2 -22.03 44.42 62.08
N GLN A 3 -21.04 44.82 61.25
CA GLN A 3 -19.62 45.15 61.54
C GLN A 3 -19.00 44.13 62.52
N MET A 4 -17.81 43.53 62.38
CA MET A 4 -16.69 43.55 61.44
C MET A 4 -15.67 42.56 62.03
N LYS A 5 -14.84 41.90 61.22
CA LYS A 5 -13.38 41.74 61.45
C LYS A 5 -12.75 40.90 60.34
N PHE A 6 -12.23 41.62 59.35
CA PHE A 6 -11.10 41.21 58.52
C PHE A 6 -9.87 41.05 59.42
N PHE A 7 -9.13 39.96 59.27
CA PHE A 7 -7.71 39.92 59.61
C PHE A 7 -6.94 39.41 58.40
N PHE A 8 -6.08 40.29 57.91
CA PHE A 8 -5.07 40.12 56.88
C PHE A 8 -3.83 39.52 57.56
N ILE A 9 -3.32 38.38 57.09
CA ILE A 9 -1.90 38.03 57.25
C ILE A 9 -1.39 37.51 55.91
N ALA A 10 -0.40 38.24 55.39
CA ALA A 10 0.33 37.97 54.17
C ALA A 10 1.20 36.71 54.32
N GLY A 11 1.15 35.83 53.32
CA GLY A 11 1.98 34.64 53.22
C GLY A 11 1.97 34.13 51.79
N LEU A 12 3.04 34.42 51.07
CA LEU A 12 3.33 34.03 49.69
C LEU A 12 3.34 32.50 49.55
N VAL A 13 2.35 31.91 48.86
CA VAL A 13 2.54 30.68 48.08
C VAL A 13 1.70 30.75 46.81
N LEU A 14 2.42 30.95 45.71
CA LEU A 14 1.95 30.88 44.34
C LEU A 14 1.75 29.40 43.99
N VAL A 15 0.72 28.73 44.52
CA VAL A 15 0.33 27.40 44.02
C VAL A 15 -0.55 27.62 42.82
N VAL A 16 0.13 27.76 41.69
CA VAL A 16 -0.21 27.23 40.38
C VAL A 16 -1.71 27.04 40.20
N PHE A 17 -2.30 28.01 39.51
CA PHE A 17 -3.37 27.81 38.57
C PHE A 17 -2.95 26.62 37.67
N VAL A 18 -3.13 25.38 38.15
CA VAL A 18 -3.08 24.21 37.29
C VAL A 18 -4.36 24.35 36.52
N TRP A 19 -4.27 25.12 35.44
CA TRP A 19 -4.89 24.74 34.19
C TRP A 19 -4.60 23.25 34.01
N CYS A 20 -5.49 22.44 34.55
CA CYS A 20 -5.73 21.09 34.06
C CYS A 20 -6.48 21.18 32.73
N PHE A 21 -6.16 22.20 31.93
CA PHE A 21 -6.28 22.14 30.49
C PHE A 21 -5.02 21.41 30.05
N SER A 22 -4.95 20.10 30.34
CA SER A 22 -4.08 19.21 29.59
C SER A 22 -4.61 19.27 28.17
N PRO A 23 -4.00 20.05 27.25
CA PRO A 23 -4.43 20.02 25.86
C PRO A 23 -4.13 18.60 25.45
N GLY A 24 -5.16 17.88 25.02
CA GLY A 24 -5.11 16.44 24.82
C GLY A 24 -3.79 16.02 24.21
N LEU A 25 -3.17 14.99 24.81
CA LEU A 25 -2.25 14.12 24.11
C LEU A 25 -3.04 13.48 22.96
N SER A 26 -3.32 14.25 21.91
CA SER A 26 -3.50 13.72 20.58
C SER A 26 -2.13 13.17 20.25
N GLY A 27 -1.94 11.90 20.62
CA GLY A 27 -0.78 11.13 20.23
C GLY A 27 -0.71 11.28 18.73
N LYS A 28 0.24 12.07 18.24
CA LYS A 28 0.51 12.17 16.81
C LYS A 28 0.86 10.76 16.38
N GLU A 29 -0.10 10.08 15.76
CA GLU A 29 0.14 8.77 15.17
C GLU A 29 1.30 8.96 14.20
N ILE A 30 2.37 8.19 14.42
CA ILE A 30 3.53 8.25 13.55
C ILE A 30 3.05 7.83 12.16
N PRO A 31 3.21 8.67 11.12
CA PRO A 31 2.82 8.29 9.76
C PRO A 31 3.39 6.94 9.41
N VAL A 32 2.57 6.06 8.82
CA VAL A 32 2.93 4.68 8.49
C VAL A 32 4.27 4.61 7.72
N GLU A 33 4.51 5.61 6.87
CA GLU A 33 5.73 5.79 6.06
C GLU A 33 7.04 5.84 6.88
N LYS A 34 6.98 6.30 8.14
CA LYS A 34 8.17 6.48 9.00
C LYS A 34 8.45 5.30 9.92
N LYS A 35 7.55 4.31 9.99
CA LYS A 35 7.75 3.12 10.82
C LYS A 35 8.80 2.22 10.19
N LEU A 36 9.78 1.79 11.00
CA LEU A 36 10.84 0.88 10.59
C LEU A 36 10.62 -0.51 11.17
N ILE A 37 11.05 -1.52 10.43
CA ILE A 37 10.92 -2.91 10.84
C ILE A 37 12.16 -3.72 10.44
N SER A 38 12.57 -4.60 11.33
CA SER A 38 13.51 -5.69 11.05
C SER A 38 12.78 -7.00 11.23
N LEU A 39 12.90 -7.92 10.28
CA LEU A 39 12.14 -9.16 10.22
C LEU A 39 13.06 -10.29 9.79
N ASP A 40 12.76 -11.49 10.27
CA ASP A 40 13.34 -12.73 9.78
C ASP A 40 12.23 -13.78 9.75
N PHE A 41 11.90 -14.24 8.55
CA PHE A 41 10.87 -15.22 8.29
C PHE A 41 11.37 -16.24 7.28
N GLU A 42 11.01 -17.50 7.48
CA GLU A 42 11.38 -18.61 6.61
C GLU A 42 10.16 -19.50 6.40
N ASP A 43 9.78 -19.66 5.12
CA ASP A 43 8.69 -20.52 4.64
C ASP A 43 7.34 -20.33 5.37
N ILE A 44 6.99 -19.09 5.70
CA ILE A 44 5.71 -18.76 6.35
C ILE A 44 4.64 -18.40 5.32
N GLU A 45 3.36 -18.60 5.67
CA GLU A 45 2.25 -18.14 4.84
C GLU A 45 2.29 -16.62 4.68
N LEU A 46 2.03 -16.14 3.46
CA LEU A 46 2.06 -14.71 3.14
C LEU A 46 1.09 -13.91 4.02
N LYS A 47 -0.11 -14.45 4.30
CA LYS A 47 -1.09 -13.80 5.19
C LYS A 47 -0.53 -13.64 6.60
N ASP A 48 0.17 -14.65 7.11
CA ASP A 48 0.74 -14.63 8.45
C ASP A 48 1.95 -13.70 8.53
N ALA A 49 2.78 -13.64 7.48
CA ALA A 49 3.84 -12.65 7.37
C ALA A 49 3.29 -11.22 7.50
N ILE A 50 2.22 -10.90 6.78
CA ILE A 50 1.56 -9.59 6.81
C ILE A 50 0.97 -9.30 8.21
N ARG A 51 0.32 -10.28 8.82
CA ARG A 51 -0.21 -10.17 10.19
C ARG A 51 0.90 -9.91 11.21
N LEU A 52 2.02 -10.61 11.12
CA LEU A 52 3.18 -10.40 12.00
C LEU A 52 3.74 -8.97 11.87
N ILE A 53 3.80 -8.45 10.65
CA ILE A 53 4.20 -7.06 10.39
C ILE A 53 3.21 -6.09 11.06
N SER A 54 1.90 -6.32 10.88
CA SER A 54 0.84 -5.52 11.50
C SER A 54 0.95 -5.48 13.02
N VAL A 55 1.08 -6.65 13.67
CA VAL A 55 1.22 -6.76 15.13
C VAL A 55 2.49 -6.06 15.62
N LYS A 56 3.62 -6.27 14.94
CA LYS A 56 4.92 -5.70 15.36
C LYS A 56 4.99 -4.18 15.24
N THR A 57 4.25 -3.59 14.30
CA THR A 57 4.34 -2.16 13.99
C THR A 57 3.09 -1.36 14.38
N GLY A 58 2.03 -2.05 14.81
CA GLY A 58 0.74 -1.45 15.14
C GLY A 58 0.12 -0.72 13.95
N ILE A 59 0.22 -1.28 12.75
CA ILE A 59 -0.48 -0.77 11.56
C ILE A 59 -1.76 -1.57 11.35
N ASN A 60 -2.83 -0.91 10.91
CA ASN A 60 -4.06 -1.60 10.53
C ASN A 60 -3.90 -2.16 9.12
N VAL A 61 -4.20 -3.45 8.94
CA VAL A 61 -4.09 -4.10 7.64
C VAL A 61 -5.36 -4.90 7.34
N ILE A 62 -5.87 -4.75 6.12
CA ILE A 62 -6.92 -5.58 5.54
C ILE A 62 -6.28 -6.46 4.47
N ILE A 63 -6.48 -7.77 4.58
CA ILE A 63 -5.89 -8.76 3.66
C ILE A 63 -7.04 -9.36 2.83
N ASP A 64 -7.02 -9.14 1.52
CA ASP A 64 -8.02 -9.73 0.64
C ASP A 64 -7.96 -11.28 0.66
N PRO A 65 -9.09 -11.99 0.52
CA PRO A 65 -9.13 -13.45 0.60
C PRO A 65 -8.22 -14.17 -0.41
N GLU A 66 -7.98 -13.53 -1.56
CA GLU A 66 -7.15 -14.03 -2.67
C GLU A 66 -5.66 -14.10 -2.36
N VAL A 67 -5.19 -13.39 -1.32
CA VAL A 67 -3.77 -13.34 -0.95
C VAL A 67 -3.29 -14.73 -0.55
N LYS A 68 -2.47 -15.38 -1.38
CA LYS A 68 -1.96 -16.74 -1.14
C LYS A 68 -0.49 -16.82 -1.52
N GLY A 69 0.23 -17.72 -0.87
CA GLY A 69 1.65 -17.96 -1.13
C GLY A 69 2.43 -18.18 0.15
N LYS A 70 3.69 -18.58 -0.02
CA LYS A 70 4.67 -18.65 1.04
C LYS A 70 5.81 -17.70 0.77
N VAL A 71 6.37 -17.12 1.82
CA VAL A 71 7.45 -16.13 1.72
C VAL A 71 8.54 -16.40 2.74
N SER A 72 9.78 -16.22 2.30
CA SER A 72 10.97 -16.15 3.15
C SER A 72 11.61 -14.79 2.94
N ALA A 73 11.80 -14.04 4.03
CA ALA A 73 12.37 -12.69 3.96
C ALA A 73 13.19 -12.39 5.20
N ARG A 74 14.41 -11.88 4.99
CA ARG A 74 15.33 -11.48 6.06
C ARG A 74 15.81 -10.06 5.83
N PHE A 75 15.43 -9.14 6.72
CA PHE A 75 15.88 -7.76 6.72
C PHE A 75 16.89 -7.51 7.85
N LYS A 76 18.19 -7.65 7.51
CA LYS A 76 19.32 -7.49 8.45
C LYS A 76 19.38 -6.11 9.11
N ARG A 77 18.85 -5.09 8.46
CA ARG A 77 18.78 -3.71 8.95
C ARG A 77 17.31 -3.26 8.97
N PRO A 78 16.91 -2.37 9.88
CA PRO A 78 15.57 -1.80 9.86
C PRO A 78 15.28 -1.11 8.52
N ILE A 79 14.15 -1.45 7.90
CA ILE A 79 13.67 -0.84 6.66
C ILE A 79 12.26 -0.26 6.87
N PRO A 80 11.84 0.73 6.06
CA PRO A 80 10.46 1.22 6.11
C PRO A 80 9.45 0.11 5.89
N VAL A 81 8.39 0.08 6.70
CA VAL A 81 7.37 -0.97 6.69
C VAL A 81 6.72 -1.11 5.31
N LEU A 82 6.37 0.01 4.69
CA LEU A 82 5.80 0.05 3.34
C LEU A 82 6.73 -0.61 2.30
N LYS A 83 8.04 -0.40 2.43
CA LYS A 83 9.05 -1.01 1.57
C LYS A 83 9.23 -2.50 1.84
N ALA A 84 9.13 -2.91 3.10
CA ALA A 84 9.12 -4.34 3.47
C ALA A 84 7.91 -5.05 2.84
N LEU A 85 6.73 -4.45 2.97
CA LEU A 85 5.49 -4.96 2.36
C LEU A 85 5.62 -5.07 0.84
N SER A 86 6.09 -4.03 0.14
CA SER A 86 6.26 -4.10 -1.31
C SER A 86 7.16 -5.26 -1.75
N PHE A 87 8.26 -5.52 -1.02
CA PHE A 87 9.17 -6.61 -1.36
C PHE A 87 8.58 -8.00 -1.13
N ILE A 88 7.71 -8.14 -0.14
CA ILE A 88 7.05 -9.42 0.17
C ILE A 88 5.85 -9.64 -0.76
N LEU A 89 5.11 -8.59 -1.14
CA LEU A 89 3.89 -8.70 -1.94
C LEU A 89 4.16 -8.84 -3.46
N SER A 90 5.15 -8.10 -3.98
CA SER A 90 5.42 -8.04 -5.44
C SER A 90 5.68 -9.40 -6.10
N PRO A 91 6.49 -10.32 -5.51
CA PRO A 91 6.75 -11.64 -6.11
C PRO A 91 5.50 -12.50 -6.27
N HIS A 92 4.45 -12.21 -5.50
CA HIS A 92 3.19 -12.95 -5.53
C HIS A 92 2.11 -12.23 -6.34
N GLY A 93 2.44 -11.13 -7.03
CA GLY A 93 1.48 -10.36 -7.83
C GLY A 93 0.45 -9.60 -6.99
N PHE A 94 0.81 -9.28 -5.74
CA PHE A 94 0.00 -8.43 -4.86
C PHE A 94 0.65 -7.06 -4.71
N ASP A 95 -0.16 -6.09 -4.35
CA ASP A 95 0.27 -4.74 -3.98
C ASP A 95 -0.56 -4.26 -2.79
N TYR A 96 -0.29 -3.06 -2.30
CA TYR A 96 -1.08 -2.44 -1.25
C TYR A 96 -1.58 -1.05 -1.65
N ILE A 97 -2.73 -0.69 -1.11
CA ILE A 97 -3.26 0.67 -1.15
C ILE A 97 -3.36 1.20 0.28
N ILE A 98 -3.11 2.50 0.45
CA ILE A 98 -3.24 3.18 1.74
C ILE A 98 -4.55 3.96 1.70
N GLU A 99 -5.48 3.58 2.57
CA GLU A 99 -6.76 4.25 2.78
C GLU A 99 -6.76 4.77 4.23
N ASP A 100 -6.56 6.08 4.40
CA ASP A 100 -6.37 6.74 5.69
C ASP A 100 -5.22 6.14 6.53
N ASN A 101 -5.56 5.35 7.56
CA ASN A 101 -4.63 4.68 8.47
C ASN A 101 -4.67 3.15 8.31
N VAL A 102 -5.25 2.67 7.21
CA VAL A 102 -5.41 1.25 6.91
C VAL A 102 -4.67 0.92 5.62
N ILE A 103 -3.85 -0.13 5.67
CA ILE A 103 -3.23 -0.70 4.48
C ILE A 103 -4.12 -1.84 3.99
N ARG A 104 -4.61 -1.76 2.76
CA ARG A 104 -5.34 -2.85 2.14
C ARG A 104 -4.47 -3.55 1.12
N VAL A 105 -4.30 -4.86 1.28
CA VAL A 105 -3.54 -5.71 0.36
C VAL A 105 -4.46 -6.21 -0.72
N ILE A 106 -4.15 -5.87 -1.96
CA ILE A 106 -4.95 -6.18 -3.16
C ILE A 106 -4.10 -6.94 -4.18
N ARG A 107 -4.77 -7.58 -5.14
CA ARG A 107 -4.08 -8.07 -6.32
C ARG A 107 -3.53 -6.89 -7.13
N LYS A 108 -2.26 -6.98 -7.54
CA LYS A 108 -1.64 -5.92 -8.33
C LYS A 108 -2.44 -5.74 -9.62
N PRO A 109 -2.94 -4.52 -9.92
CA PRO A 109 -3.62 -4.27 -11.17
C PRO A 109 -2.64 -4.51 -12.33
N VAL A 110 -3.10 -5.25 -13.33
CA VAL A 110 -2.30 -5.48 -14.54
C VAL A 110 -2.48 -4.29 -15.45
N GLU A 111 -1.40 -3.55 -15.69
CA GLU A 111 -1.39 -2.44 -16.64
C GLU A 111 -1.25 -2.99 -18.06
N LEU A 112 -2.31 -2.83 -18.86
CA LEU A 112 -2.28 -3.15 -20.28
C LEU A 112 -2.10 -1.85 -21.07
N LYS A 113 -1.14 -1.86 -22.00
CA LYS A 113 -0.91 -0.76 -22.94
C LYS A 113 -1.54 -1.09 -24.29
N GLU A 114 -2.09 -0.07 -24.92
CA GLU A 114 -2.66 -0.17 -26.24
C GLU A 114 -1.68 0.36 -27.29
N LYS A 115 -1.43 -0.42 -28.34
CA LYS A 115 -0.57 -0.01 -29.45
C LYS A 115 -1.17 -0.44 -30.78
N THR A 116 -1.23 0.50 -31.71
CA THR A 116 -1.69 0.26 -33.08
C THR A 116 -0.51 0.01 -34.00
N PHE A 117 -0.58 -1.06 -34.79
CA PHE A 117 0.41 -1.40 -35.80
C PHE A 117 -0.24 -1.36 -37.18
N PHE A 118 0.28 -0.52 -38.07
CA PHE A 118 -0.13 -0.43 -39.46
C PHE A 118 0.69 -1.41 -40.30
N LEU A 119 0.04 -2.15 -41.19
CA LEU A 119 0.72 -3.12 -42.04
C LEU A 119 0.78 -2.62 -43.48
N THR A 120 2.00 -2.58 -44.04
CA THR A 120 2.24 -2.13 -45.42
C THR A 120 2.30 -3.27 -46.41
N TYR A 121 2.81 -4.43 -45.98
CA TYR A 121 3.15 -5.56 -46.85
C TYR A 121 2.38 -6.85 -46.55
N ALA A 122 1.50 -6.83 -45.53
CA ALA A 122 0.69 -7.97 -45.13
C ALA A 122 -0.74 -7.49 -44.83
N LEU A 123 -1.72 -8.38 -45.03
CA LEU A 123 -3.10 -8.11 -44.63
C LEU A 123 -3.26 -8.34 -43.13
N ALA A 124 -3.86 -7.37 -42.44
CA ALA A 124 -4.07 -7.43 -41.00
C ALA A 124 -4.91 -8.65 -40.58
N GLU A 125 -5.86 -9.07 -41.42
CA GLU A 125 -6.69 -10.25 -41.17
C GLU A 125 -5.88 -11.56 -41.16
N GLU A 126 -4.82 -11.66 -41.97
CA GLU A 126 -3.97 -12.84 -42.05
C GLU A 126 -2.96 -12.92 -40.90
N VAL A 127 -2.56 -11.77 -40.35
CA VAL A 127 -1.56 -11.68 -39.27
C VAL A 127 -2.18 -11.94 -37.89
N VAL A 128 -3.46 -11.62 -37.70
CA VAL A 128 -4.16 -11.77 -36.41
C VAL A 128 -4.06 -13.18 -35.82
N PRO A 129 -4.29 -14.28 -36.56
CA PRO A 129 -4.14 -15.64 -36.03
C PRO A 129 -2.74 -15.92 -35.48
N SER A 130 -1.69 -15.49 -36.19
CA SER A 130 -0.30 -15.70 -35.76
C SER A 130 0.07 -14.89 -34.54
N VAL A 131 -0.48 -13.68 -34.37
CA VAL A 131 -0.19 -12.81 -33.22
C VAL A 131 -0.88 -13.30 -31.94
N LYS A 132 -2.07 -13.91 -32.05
CA LYS A 132 -2.86 -14.39 -30.90
C LYS A 132 -2.09 -15.35 -29.99
N ASP A 133 -1.22 -16.18 -30.57
CA ASP A 133 -0.45 -17.19 -29.83
C ASP A 133 0.66 -16.57 -28.96
N TYR A 134 1.04 -15.32 -29.23
CA TYR A 134 2.07 -14.59 -28.49
C TYR A 134 1.51 -13.56 -27.51
N LEU A 135 0.19 -13.43 -27.39
CA LEU A 135 -0.43 -12.52 -26.42
C LEU A 135 -0.29 -13.06 -24.99
N SER A 136 -0.16 -12.16 -24.02
CA SER A 136 -0.23 -12.55 -22.61
C SER A 136 -1.63 -13.09 -22.27
N LYS A 137 -1.74 -13.73 -21.10
CA LYS A 137 -3.03 -14.25 -20.58
C LYS A 137 -4.19 -13.25 -20.61
N ASN A 138 -3.89 -11.96 -20.45
CA ASN A 138 -4.87 -10.87 -20.46
C ASN A 138 -4.83 -10.03 -21.74
N GLY A 139 -3.94 -10.36 -22.68
CA GLY A 139 -3.72 -9.64 -23.91
C GLY A 139 -4.89 -9.81 -24.89
N LYS A 140 -5.15 -8.78 -25.69
CA LYS A 140 -6.21 -8.77 -26.71
C LYS A 140 -5.71 -8.13 -27.99
N VAL A 141 -6.17 -8.64 -29.12
CA VAL A 141 -5.95 -8.04 -30.44
C VAL A 141 -7.28 -7.71 -31.09
N LYS A 142 -7.39 -6.50 -31.65
CA LYS A 142 -8.52 -6.06 -32.47
C LYS A 142 -8.02 -5.72 -33.88
N LEU A 143 -8.79 -6.15 -34.87
CA LEU A 143 -8.53 -5.88 -36.28
C LEU A 143 -9.26 -4.59 -36.69
N ASP A 144 -8.57 -3.72 -37.42
CA ASP A 144 -9.18 -2.63 -38.18
C ASP A 144 -8.92 -2.85 -39.68
N PRO A 145 -9.91 -3.38 -40.42
CA PRO A 145 -9.79 -3.63 -41.85
C PRO A 145 -9.66 -2.35 -42.69
N SER A 146 -10.21 -1.23 -42.22
CA SER A 146 -10.29 0.01 -43.00
C SER A 146 -8.93 0.70 -43.17
N SER A 147 -8.07 0.54 -42.16
CA SER A 147 -6.72 1.11 -42.10
C SER A 147 -5.62 0.06 -42.26
N ASN A 148 -5.98 -1.20 -42.56
CA ASN A 148 -5.08 -2.36 -42.55
C ASN A 148 -4.17 -2.39 -41.31
N SER A 149 -4.78 -2.24 -40.13
CA SER A 149 -4.05 -2.15 -38.86
C SER A 149 -4.58 -3.11 -37.80
N ILE A 150 -3.72 -3.42 -36.84
CA ILE A 150 -4.06 -4.21 -35.66
C ILE A 150 -3.84 -3.37 -34.40
N LEU A 151 -4.82 -3.37 -33.51
CA LEU A 151 -4.71 -2.80 -32.17
C LEU A 151 -4.40 -3.93 -31.20
N VAL A 152 -3.21 -3.90 -30.60
CA VAL A 152 -2.77 -4.84 -29.58
C VAL A 152 -2.89 -4.17 -28.22
N VAL A 153 -3.53 -4.87 -27.29
CA VAL A 153 -3.68 -4.45 -25.89
C VAL A 153 -3.00 -5.50 -25.03
N ASP A 154 -1.80 -5.21 -24.53
CA ASP A 154 -0.99 -6.19 -23.77
C ASP A 154 -0.04 -5.51 -22.76
N LEU A 155 0.70 -6.29 -21.99
CA LEU A 155 1.79 -5.83 -21.12
C LEU A 155 2.86 -5.10 -21.95
N GLU A 156 3.48 -4.07 -21.37
CA GLU A 156 4.54 -3.31 -22.06
C GLU A 156 5.76 -4.14 -22.47
N GLU A 157 6.05 -5.20 -21.72
CA GLU A 157 7.19 -6.09 -21.98
C GLU A 157 6.96 -7.04 -23.16
N ASN A 158 5.73 -7.09 -23.71
CA ASN A 158 5.31 -7.96 -24.80
C ASN A 158 5.00 -7.16 -26.08
#